data_AF-A0A356TTS6-F1
#
_entry.id   AF-A0A356TTS6-F1
#
_cell.length_a   1.000
_cell.length_b   1.000
_cell.length_c   1.000
_cell.angle_alpha   90.00
_cell.angle_beta   90.00
_cell.angle_gamma   90.00
#
_symmetry.space_group_name_H-M   'P 1'
#
loop_
_entity.id
_entity.type
_entity.pdbx_description
1 polymer ?
#
loop_
_entity_poly.entity_id
_entity_poly.type
_entity_poly.pdbx_seq_one_letter_code
_entity_poly.pdbx_strand_id
1 'polypeptide(L)'
;MGFFKKMFGGSSFQDERAEGDSAFDAGDFQTARASFERALDRKKGATPDEIAHCEERMAVCLDRMAELHIEEAERLVEVGDLDLAEEELRHAMELGSSDEVVKRARRRLETLEKEDAVRQAEAPEELSDEDRWAILAGTWEDEQLDEYEEYGEPMRQALLTLHDGDVESGRDQLEAILAAEEEPLYLWLEVGRARMLNEQWESAEEAFRSFIDQLEDEEGGESRLAAHANLALLRDRADDEEGAMEEYGAAMEAFPDDPRPFLLMGRYLRETGAPSEAVEV
;
A
#
# COMPACT_ATOMS: atom_id res chain seq x y z
N MET A 1 7.81 -0.18 67.57
CA MET A 1 8.69 0.96 67.22
C MET A 1 7.90 1.99 66.41
N GLY A 2 6.87 2.65 66.97
CA GLY A 2 5.86 3.33 66.13
C GLY A 2 5.23 4.62 66.66
N PHE A 3 5.69 5.17 67.78
CA PHE A 3 5.06 6.36 68.38
C PHE A 3 5.90 7.64 68.29
N PHE A 4 7.21 7.54 68.03
CA PHE A 4 8.09 8.72 67.89
C PHE A 4 8.22 9.25 66.44
N LYS A 5 7.95 8.43 65.42
CA LYS A 5 8.04 8.81 63.98
C LYS A 5 6.89 9.73 63.51
N LYS A 6 5.83 9.89 64.31
CA LYS A 6 4.61 10.63 63.94
C LYS A 6 4.51 12.04 64.51
N MET A 7 5.41 12.43 65.43
CA MET A 7 5.33 13.72 66.14
C MET A 7 6.37 14.76 65.71
N PHE A 8 7.41 14.40 64.95
CA PHE A 8 8.39 15.37 64.41
C PHE A 8 8.95 14.91 63.06
N GLY A 9 8.49 15.54 61.96
CA GLY A 9 9.13 15.51 60.64
C GLY A 9 8.83 14.27 59.79
N GLY A 10 8.68 14.46 58.48
CA GLY A 10 8.51 13.37 57.51
C GLY A 10 9.68 12.37 57.53
N SER A 11 9.56 11.31 56.72
CA SER A 11 10.64 10.34 56.47
C SER A 11 11.97 11.04 56.22
N SER A 12 13.02 10.62 56.93
CA SER A 12 14.37 11.17 56.75
C SER A 12 15.04 10.61 55.49
N PHE A 13 16.15 11.21 55.05
CA PHE A 13 17.00 10.67 53.99
C PHE A 13 17.33 9.18 54.21
N GLN A 14 17.71 8.81 55.45
CA GLN A 14 18.07 7.42 55.78
C GLN A 14 16.87 6.48 55.78
N ASP A 15 15.67 6.97 56.15
CA ASP A 15 14.46 6.16 56.07
C ASP A 15 14.11 5.84 54.61
N GLU A 16 14.12 6.84 53.73
CA GLU A 16 13.81 6.68 52.31
C GLU A 16 14.87 5.84 51.57
N ARG A 17 16.16 6.03 51.91
CA ARG A 17 17.25 5.20 51.37
C ARG A 17 17.10 3.73 51.77
N ALA A 18 16.82 3.44 53.04
CA ALA A 18 16.63 2.08 53.51
C ALA A 18 15.40 1.40 52.89
N GLU A 19 14.32 2.17 52.66
CA GLU A 19 13.14 1.69 51.92
C GLU A 19 13.50 1.38 50.46
N GLY A 20 14.25 2.26 49.81
CA GLY A 20 14.76 2.05 48.44
C GLY A 20 15.64 0.81 48.33
N ASP A 21 16.60 0.62 49.26
CA ASP A 21 17.47 -0.55 49.29
C ASP A 21 16.67 -1.84 49.48
N SER A 22 15.69 -1.84 50.40
CA SER A 22 14.84 -3.01 50.64
C SER A 22 13.96 -3.36 49.43
N ALA A 23 13.42 -2.36 48.73
CA ALA A 23 12.61 -2.59 47.54
C ALA A 23 13.49 -3.07 46.37
N PHE A 24 14.69 -2.51 46.22
CA PHE A 24 15.64 -2.92 45.21
C PHE A 24 16.04 -4.38 45.38
N ASP A 25 16.38 -4.79 46.61
CA ASP A 25 16.79 -6.16 46.91
C ASP A 25 15.62 -7.15 46.73
N ALA A 26 14.38 -6.67 46.81
CA ALA A 26 13.18 -7.44 46.49
C ALA A 26 12.85 -7.48 44.99
N GLY A 27 13.57 -6.73 44.14
CA GLY A 27 13.30 -6.61 42.71
C GLY A 27 12.12 -5.70 42.35
N ASP A 28 11.56 -4.96 43.31
CA ASP A 28 10.53 -3.95 43.06
C ASP A 28 11.21 -2.63 42.67
N PHE A 29 11.64 -2.57 41.41
CA PHE A 29 12.44 -1.46 40.89
C PHE A 29 11.64 -0.15 40.80
N GLN A 30 10.33 -0.21 40.61
CA GLN A 30 9.44 0.95 40.62
C GLN A 30 9.40 1.59 42.01
N THR A 31 9.12 0.80 43.04
CA THR A 31 9.10 1.28 44.43
C THR A 31 10.50 1.74 44.86
N ALA A 32 11.55 1.00 44.48
CA ALA A 32 12.92 1.37 44.78
C ALA A 32 13.29 2.73 44.17
N ARG A 33 12.99 2.95 42.89
CA ARG A 33 13.24 4.23 42.19
C ARG A 33 12.58 5.39 42.91
N ALA A 34 11.29 5.27 43.21
CA ALA A 34 10.52 6.32 43.87
C ALA A 34 11.07 6.64 45.28
N SER A 35 11.54 5.63 46.01
CA SER A 35 12.15 5.82 47.33
C SER A 35 13.54 6.48 47.26
N PHE A 36 14.38 6.11 46.29
CA PHE A 36 15.66 6.80 46.06
C PHE A 36 15.47 8.24 45.60
N GLU A 37 14.49 8.52 44.72
CA GLU A 37 14.12 9.88 44.32
C GLU A 37 13.71 10.74 45.53
N ARG A 38 12.81 10.20 46.38
CA ARG A 38 12.42 10.84 47.65
C ARG A 38 13.60 11.06 48.60
N ALA A 39 14.55 10.13 48.65
CA ALA A 39 15.77 10.30 49.44
C ALA A 39 16.60 11.47 48.90
N LEU A 40 16.83 11.54 47.59
CA LEU A 40 17.60 12.60 46.92
C LEU A 40 16.98 14.00 47.09
N ASP A 41 15.64 14.11 47.09
CA ASP A 41 14.93 15.35 47.43
C ASP A 41 15.24 15.85 48.85
N ARG A 42 15.63 14.94 49.75
CA ARG A 42 15.92 15.19 51.17
C ARG A 42 17.41 15.11 51.49
N LYS A 43 18.30 15.21 50.51
CA LYS A 43 19.77 15.03 50.67
C LYS A 43 20.49 16.02 51.59
N LYS A 44 19.80 16.99 52.19
CA LYS A 44 20.42 17.97 53.10
C LYS A 44 20.97 17.27 54.34
N GLY A 45 22.30 17.24 54.47
CA GLY A 45 23.01 16.58 55.56
C GLY A 45 23.43 15.14 55.25
N ALA A 46 23.11 14.62 54.06
CA ALA A 46 23.71 13.38 53.56
C ALA A 46 25.14 13.63 53.08
N THR A 47 25.98 12.61 53.18
CA THR A 47 27.34 12.62 52.66
C THR A 47 27.33 12.45 51.13
N PRO A 48 28.39 12.87 50.42
CA PRO A 48 28.51 12.63 48.98
C PRO A 48 28.37 11.15 48.60
N ASP A 49 28.95 10.24 49.38
CA ASP A 49 28.88 8.79 49.12
C ASP A 49 27.45 8.24 49.23
N GLU A 50 26.66 8.76 50.18
CA GLU A 50 25.26 8.35 50.34
C GLU A 50 24.37 8.86 49.21
N ILE A 51 24.66 10.05 48.69
CA ILE A 51 23.98 10.61 47.52
C ILE A 51 24.32 9.78 46.28
N ALA A 52 25.61 9.49 46.07
CA ALA A 52 26.09 8.68 44.95
C ALA A 52 25.46 7.28 44.96
N HIS A 53 25.36 6.64 46.14
CA HIS A 53 24.67 5.35 46.28
C HIS A 53 23.22 5.40 45.77
N CYS A 54 22.45 6.42 46.17
CA CYS A 54 21.06 6.54 45.71
C CYS A 54 20.97 6.82 44.20
N GLU A 55 21.86 7.66 43.66
CA GLU A 55 21.91 7.96 42.22
C GLU A 55 22.27 6.72 41.40
N GLU A 56 23.29 5.97 41.81
CA GLU A 56 23.71 4.72 41.15
C GLU A 56 22.60 3.65 41.21
N ARG A 57 21.96 3.48 42.37
CA ARG A 57 20.87 2.49 42.50
C ARG A 57 19.64 2.89 41.70
N MET A 58 19.32 4.18 41.63
CA MET A 58 18.24 4.69 40.80
C MET A 58 18.51 4.46 39.31
N ALA A 59 19.74 4.67 38.85
CA ALA A 59 20.15 4.35 37.48
C ALA A 59 19.98 2.84 37.18
N VAL A 60 20.36 1.96 38.11
CA VAL A 60 20.14 0.51 37.95
C VAL A 60 18.65 0.16 37.94
N CYS A 61 17.80 0.79 38.75
CA CYS A 61 16.35 0.58 38.68
C CYS A 61 15.78 0.95 37.30
N LEU A 62 16.21 2.09 36.75
CA LEU A 62 15.78 2.55 35.43
C LEU A 62 16.17 1.55 34.33
N ASP A 63 17.41 1.07 34.36
CA ASP A 63 17.89 0.03 33.43
C ASP A 63 17.09 -1.27 33.56
N ARG A 64 16.80 -1.72 34.78
CA ARG A 64 16.00 -2.93 35.01
C ARG A 64 14.56 -2.79 34.52
N MET A 65 13.95 -1.62 34.68
CA MET A 65 12.62 -1.36 34.15
C MET A 65 12.64 -1.35 32.62
N ALA A 66 13.64 -0.73 32.00
CA ALA A 66 13.82 -0.78 30.55
C ALA A 66 14.04 -2.21 30.03
N GLU A 67 14.77 -3.06 30.75
CA GLU A 67 14.91 -4.48 30.42
C GLU A 67 13.56 -5.21 30.39
N LEU A 68 12.65 -4.93 31.33
CA LEU A 68 11.30 -5.53 31.34
C LEU A 68 10.47 -5.13 30.12
N HIS A 69 10.58 -3.89 29.66
CA HIS A 69 9.93 -3.42 28.43
C HIS A 69 10.50 -4.13 27.19
N ILE A 70 11.81 -4.35 27.12
CA ILE A 70 12.42 -5.15 26.04
C ILE A 70 11.88 -6.59 26.04
N GLU A 71 11.75 -7.21 27.21
CA GLU A 71 11.20 -8.57 27.33
C GLU A 71 9.71 -8.65 26.95
N GLU A 72 8.91 -7.63 27.24
CA GLU A 72 7.52 -7.56 26.81
C GLU A 72 7.41 -7.37 25.30
N ALA A 73 8.23 -6.50 24.71
CA ALA A 73 8.30 -6.35 23.26
C ALA A 73 8.64 -7.68 22.56
N GLU A 74 9.58 -8.47 23.12
CA GLU A 74 9.90 -9.79 22.60
C GLU A 74 8.68 -10.74 22.63
N ARG A 75 7.88 -10.73 23.69
CA ARG A 75 6.62 -11.50 23.78
C ARG A 75 5.56 -11.03 22.78
N LEU A 76 5.41 -9.72 22.61
CA LEU A 76 4.46 -9.12 21.68
C LEU A 76 4.78 -9.50 20.23
N VAL A 77 6.07 -9.53 19.86
CA VAL A 77 6.52 -10.04 18.56
C VAL A 77 6.13 -11.51 18.37
N GLU A 78 6.25 -12.36 19.40
CA GLU A 78 5.87 -13.78 19.29
C GLU A 78 4.37 -14.00 19.02
N VAL A 79 3.51 -13.11 19.52
CA VAL A 79 2.06 -13.17 19.30
C VAL A 79 1.59 -12.33 18.10
N GLY A 80 2.51 -11.66 17.41
CA GLY A 80 2.25 -10.88 16.19
C GLY A 80 1.74 -9.46 16.42
N ASP A 81 1.82 -8.94 17.64
CA ASP A 81 1.38 -7.58 17.98
C ASP A 81 2.55 -6.60 17.86
N LEU A 82 2.88 -6.24 16.61
CA LEU A 82 4.12 -5.51 16.30
C LEU A 82 4.06 -4.04 16.70
N ASP A 83 2.88 -3.42 16.64
CA ASP A 83 2.67 -2.03 17.04
C ASP A 83 2.95 -1.85 18.53
N LEU A 84 2.38 -2.71 19.38
CA LEU A 84 2.66 -2.67 20.82
C LEU A 84 4.12 -3.04 21.12
N ALA A 85 4.73 -3.97 20.37
CA ALA A 85 6.13 -4.30 20.55
C ALA A 85 7.05 -3.10 20.30
N GLU A 86 6.73 -2.28 19.29
CA GLU A 86 7.46 -1.05 19.01
C GLU A 86 7.30 -0.02 20.14
N GLU A 87 6.09 0.17 20.67
CA GLU A 87 5.84 1.08 21.79
C GLU A 87 6.66 0.69 23.03
N GLU A 88 6.70 -0.60 23.38
CA GLU A 88 7.49 -1.13 24.48
C GLU A 88 9.00 -0.87 24.29
N LEU A 89 9.53 -1.05 23.08
CA LEU A 89 10.95 -0.75 22.79
C LEU A 89 11.28 0.74 22.88
N ARG A 90 10.36 1.62 22.46
CA ARG A 90 10.49 3.06 22.62
C ARG A 90 10.49 3.45 24.11
N HIS A 91 9.58 2.89 24.92
CA HIS A 91 9.58 3.09 26.37
C HIS A 91 10.88 2.63 27.03
N ALA A 92 11.44 1.48 26.62
CA ALA A 92 12.74 1.01 27.11
C ALA A 92 13.88 2.01 26.83
N MET A 93 13.88 2.63 25.65
CA MET A 93 14.87 3.65 25.28
C MET A 93 14.71 4.95 26.07
N GLU A 94 13.48 5.35 26.40
CA GLU A 94 13.20 6.54 27.20
C GLU A 94 13.59 6.34 28.67
N LEU A 95 13.41 5.13 29.21
CA LEU A 95 13.71 4.80 30.60
C LEU A 95 15.18 4.47 30.85
N GLY A 96 15.86 3.83 29.90
CA GLY A 96 17.23 3.33 30.08
C GLY A 96 18.21 4.40 30.51
N SER A 97 18.90 4.18 31.63
CA SER A 97 19.92 5.08 32.17
C SER A 97 21.30 4.80 31.58
N SER A 98 21.57 3.58 31.09
CA SER A 98 22.84 3.22 30.48
C SER A 98 22.76 3.10 28.95
N ASP A 99 23.87 3.49 28.32
CA ASP A 99 24.09 3.32 26.88
C ASP A 99 23.84 1.89 26.39
N GLU A 100 24.14 0.89 27.22
CA GLU A 100 24.03 -0.51 26.85
C GLU A 100 22.56 -0.93 26.66
N VAL A 101 21.70 -0.60 27.63
CA VAL A 101 20.27 -0.93 27.57
C VAL A 101 19.59 -0.17 26.43
N VAL A 102 19.90 1.12 26.27
CA VAL A 102 19.34 1.94 25.17
C VAL A 102 19.78 1.41 23.80
N LYS A 103 21.04 1.00 23.63
CA LYS A 103 21.53 0.40 22.38
C LYS A 103 20.87 -0.95 22.12
N ARG A 104 20.61 -1.75 23.15
CA ARG A 104 19.91 -3.03 23.01
C ARG A 104 18.48 -2.83 22.51
N ALA A 105 17.70 -1.97 23.16
CA ALA A 105 16.33 -1.65 22.75
C ALA A 105 16.28 -1.13 21.31
N ARG A 106 17.17 -0.19 20.95
CA ARG A 106 17.27 0.34 19.59
C ARG A 106 17.56 -0.73 18.54
N ARG A 107 18.53 -1.61 18.79
CA ARG A 107 18.86 -2.71 17.85
C ARG A 107 17.68 -3.64 17.64
N ARG A 108 16.89 -3.89 18.69
CA ARG A 108 15.69 -4.71 18.59
C ARG A 108 14.62 -4.03 17.75
N LEU A 109 14.42 -2.72 17.93
CA LEU A 109 13.51 -1.91 17.12
C LEU A 109 13.92 -1.90 15.64
N GLU A 110 15.19 -1.62 15.35
CA GLU A 110 15.73 -1.65 13.97
C GLU A 110 15.55 -3.03 13.31
N THR A 111 15.63 -4.11 14.09
CA THR A 111 15.38 -5.48 13.58
C THR A 111 13.90 -5.69 13.28
N LEU A 112 13.02 -5.25 14.17
CA LEU A 112 11.56 -5.35 14.01
C LEU A 112 11.08 -4.56 12.78
N GLU A 113 11.51 -3.30 12.65
CA GLU A 113 11.18 -2.44 11.50
C GLU A 113 11.65 -3.08 10.18
N LYS A 114 12.84 -3.69 10.18
CA LYS A 114 13.36 -4.39 9.00
C LYS A 114 12.55 -5.64 8.66
N GLU A 115 12.21 -6.45 9.67
CA GLU A 115 11.40 -7.66 9.48
C GLU A 115 9.99 -7.31 8.96
N ASP A 116 9.41 -6.21 9.46
CA ASP A 116 8.11 -5.73 8.99
C ASP A 116 8.17 -5.17 7.57
N ALA A 117 9.18 -4.35 7.25
CA ALA A 117 9.38 -3.85 5.90
C ALA A 117 9.56 -4.98 4.87
N VAL A 118 10.26 -6.07 5.23
CA VAL A 118 10.37 -7.26 4.37
C VAL A 118 9.02 -7.95 4.21
N ARG A 119 8.25 -8.11 5.29
CA ARG A 119 6.92 -8.72 5.24
C ARG A 119 5.96 -7.92 4.36
N GLN A 120 5.95 -6.59 4.50
CA GLN A 120 5.14 -5.70 3.67
C GLN A 120 5.59 -5.73 2.20
N ALA A 121 6.88 -5.81 1.91
CA ALA A 121 7.37 -5.93 0.54
C ALA A 121 7.02 -7.29 -0.11
N GLU A 122 6.89 -8.35 0.69
CA GLU A 122 6.53 -9.70 0.22
C GLU A 122 5.01 -9.92 0.12
N ALA A 123 4.19 -9.06 0.72
CA ALA A 123 2.74 -9.04 0.56
C ALA A 123 2.38 -8.01 -0.52
N PRO A 124 1.96 -8.40 -1.74
CA PRO A 124 1.35 -7.43 -2.63
C PRO A 124 0.12 -6.86 -1.91
N GLU A 125 0.08 -5.53 -1.72
CA GLU A 125 -1.19 -4.86 -1.41
C GLU A 125 -2.13 -5.14 -2.59
N GLU A 126 -3.02 -6.11 -2.42
CA GLU A 126 -4.14 -6.28 -3.33
C GLU A 126 -4.99 -5.02 -3.21
N LEU A 127 -4.94 -4.17 -4.24
CA LEU A 127 -5.82 -3.01 -4.35
C LEU A 127 -7.27 -3.44 -4.11
N SER A 128 -8.02 -2.65 -3.35
CA SER A 128 -9.44 -2.92 -3.16
C SER A 128 -10.20 -2.78 -4.49
N ASP A 129 -11.37 -3.40 -4.59
CA ASP A 129 -12.26 -3.24 -5.76
C ASP A 129 -12.65 -1.77 -5.99
N GLU A 130 -12.63 -0.94 -4.95
CA GLU A 130 -12.89 0.50 -5.06
C GLU A 130 -11.70 1.22 -5.71
N ASP A 131 -10.48 0.92 -5.27
CA ASP A 131 -9.26 1.52 -5.84
C ASP A 131 -9.04 1.07 -7.29
N ARG A 132 -9.27 -0.22 -7.58
CA ARG A 132 -9.20 -0.77 -8.94
C ARG A 132 -10.23 -0.12 -9.85
N TRP A 133 -11.46 0.02 -9.38
CA TRP A 133 -12.51 0.71 -10.11
C TRP A 133 -12.14 2.17 -10.39
N ALA A 134 -11.62 2.90 -9.39
CA ALA A 134 -11.19 4.28 -9.56
C ALA A 134 -10.06 4.42 -10.59
N ILE A 135 -9.12 3.47 -10.63
CA ILE A 135 -8.06 3.42 -11.64
C ILE A 135 -8.65 3.20 -13.04
N LEU A 136 -9.57 2.24 -13.20
CA LEU A 136 -10.22 1.96 -14.49
C LEU A 136 -11.03 3.16 -14.97
N ALA A 137 -11.92 3.67 -14.12
CA ALA A 137 -12.79 4.80 -14.42
C ALA A 137 -12.01 6.07 -14.78
N GLY A 138 -10.84 6.28 -14.16
CA GLY A 138 -9.98 7.41 -14.46
C GLY A 138 -9.31 7.38 -15.84
N THR A 139 -9.49 6.31 -16.63
CA THR A 139 -8.96 6.19 -18.01
C THR A 139 -9.99 6.44 -19.10
N TRP A 140 -11.27 6.59 -18.73
CA TRP A 140 -12.35 6.78 -19.70
C TRP A 140 -12.66 8.25 -19.92
N GLU A 141 -13.14 8.56 -21.11
CA GLU A 141 -13.72 9.86 -21.44
C GLU A 141 -15.09 10.01 -20.75
N ASP A 142 -15.54 11.26 -20.56
CA ASP A 142 -16.78 11.57 -19.85
C ASP A 142 -17.99 10.82 -20.45
N GLU A 143 -18.14 10.79 -21.77
CA GLU A 143 -19.27 10.10 -22.43
C GLU A 143 -19.21 8.57 -22.26
N GLN A 144 -18.00 8.00 -22.19
CA GLN A 144 -17.81 6.57 -21.95
C GLN A 144 -18.14 6.21 -20.50
N LEU A 145 -17.70 7.05 -19.56
CA LEU A 145 -18.01 6.88 -18.15
C LEU A 145 -19.51 6.99 -17.91
N ASP A 146 -20.18 7.99 -18.50
CA ASP A 146 -21.63 8.18 -18.40
C ASP A 146 -22.39 6.93 -18.87
N GLU A 147 -22.04 6.35 -20.03
CA GLU A 147 -22.66 5.10 -20.52
C GLU A 147 -22.45 3.94 -19.53
N TYR A 148 -21.24 3.77 -18.98
CA TYR A 148 -20.94 2.68 -18.05
C TYR A 148 -21.64 2.84 -16.70
N GLU A 149 -21.84 4.08 -16.24
CA GLU A 149 -22.60 4.38 -15.02
C GLU A 149 -24.09 4.04 -15.16
N GLU A 150 -24.67 4.19 -16.37
CA GLU A 150 -26.07 3.80 -16.64
C GLU A 150 -26.32 2.31 -16.41
N TYR A 151 -25.34 1.47 -16.74
CA TYR A 151 -25.40 0.01 -16.51
C TYR A 151 -25.22 -0.37 -15.03
N GLY A 152 -24.54 0.46 -14.25
CA GLY A 152 -24.36 0.31 -12.81
C GLY A 152 -23.51 -0.90 -12.39
N GLU A 153 -23.88 -1.53 -11.27
CA GLU A 153 -23.09 -2.60 -10.64
C GLU A 153 -22.77 -3.81 -11.55
N PRO A 154 -23.67 -4.28 -12.44
CA PRO A 154 -23.32 -5.31 -13.43
C PRO A 154 -22.09 -4.98 -14.27
N MET A 155 -21.96 -3.74 -14.76
CA MET A 155 -20.82 -3.31 -15.57
C MET A 155 -19.53 -3.29 -14.75
N ARG A 156 -19.61 -2.73 -13.54
CA ARG A 156 -18.49 -2.71 -12.59
C ARG A 156 -17.97 -4.11 -12.28
N GLN A 157 -18.87 -5.04 -11.98
CA GLN A 157 -18.50 -6.43 -11.70
C GLN A 157 -17.86 -7.11 -12.91
N ALA A 158 -18.38 -6.87 -14.12
CA ALA A 158 -17.83 -7.44 -15.35
C ALA A 158 -16.39 -6.99 -15.60
N LEU A 159 -16.12 -5.70 -15.47
CA LEU A 159 -14.78 -5.15 -15.69
C LEU A 159 -13.78 -5.55 -14.60
N LEU A 160 -14.19 -5.62 -13.33
CA LEU A 160 -13.35 -6.13 -12.25
C LEU A 160 -13.04 -7.62 -12.43
N THR A 161 -14.02 -8.42 -12.85
CA THR A 161 -13.84 -9.85 -13.15
C THR A 161 -12.81 -10.06 -14.27
N LEU A 162 -12.87 -9.24 -15.34
CA LEU A 162 -11.85 -9.26 -16.39
C LEU A 162 -10.45 -8.88 -15.85
N HIS A 163 -10.38 -7.88 -14.98
CA HIS A 163 -9.12 -7.43 -14.38
C HIS A 163 -8.51 -8.49 -13.43
N ASP A 164 -9.33 -9.32 -12.79
CA ASP A 164 -8.90 -10.48 -12.01
C ASP A 164 -8.40 -11.64 -12.89
N GLY A 165 -8.52 -11.52 -14.21
CA GLY A 165 -8.07 -12.51 -15.18
C GLY A 165 -9.09 -13.62 -15.45
N ASP A 166 -10.30 -13.55 -14.88
CA ASP A 166 -11.41 -14.42 -15.26
C ASP A 166 -12.09 -13.88 -16.53
N VAL A 167 -11.37 -14.05 -17.64
CA VAL A 167 -11.75 -13.52 -18.96
C VAL A 167 -13.09 -14.09 -19.43
N GLU A 168 -13.35 -15.38 -19.18
CA GLU A 168 -14.57 -16.04 -19.64
C GLU A 168 -15.81 -15.49 -18.91
N SER A 169 -15.76 -15.42 -17.57
CA SER A 169 -16.87 -14.90 -16.78
C SER A 169 -17.11 -13.41 -17.06
N GLY A 170 -16.05 -12.61 -17.14
CA GLY A 170 -16.18 -11.17 -17.41
C GLY A 170 -16.76 -10.89 -18.79
N ARG A 171 -16.35 -11.65 -19.82
CA ARG A 171 -16.96 -11.59 -21.15
C ARG A 171 -18.46 -11.90 -21.09
N ASP A 172 -18.84 -13.01 -20.48
CA ASP A 172 -20.26 -13.44 -20.42
C ASP A 172 -21.13 -12.38 -19.73
N GLN A 173 -20.60 -11.71 -18.70
CA GLN A 173 -21.27 -10.62 -18.02
C GLN A 173 -21.45 -9.39 -18.93
N LEU A 174 -20.41 -8.97 -19.66
CA LEU A 174 -20.51 -7.86 -20.62
C LEU A 174 -21.49 -8.17 -21.76
N GLU A 175 -21.46 -9.38 -22.31
CA GLU A 175 -22.38 -9.80 -23.37
C GLU A 175 -23.83 -9.85 -22.89
N ALA A 176 -24.06 -10.19 -21.61
CA ALA A 176 -25.39 -10.16 -21.01
C ALA A 176 -25.94 -8.72 -20.88
N ILE A 177 -25.08 -7.74 -20.55
CA ILE A 177 -25.44 -6.32 -20.56
C ILE A 177 -25.77 -5.91 -22.01
N LEU A 178 -24.86 -6.19 -22.94
CA LEU A 178 -25.01 -5.83 -24.35
C LEU A 178 -26.31 -6.36 -24.96
N ALA A 179 -26.72 -7.59 -24.60
CA ALA A 179 -27.96 -8.19 -25.11
C ALA A 179 -29.25 -7.54 -24.55
N ALA A 180 -29.15 -6.80 -23.44
CA ALA A 180 -30.27 -6.12 -22.80
C ALA A 180 -30.44 -4.66 -23.25
N GLU A 181 -29.38 -4.05 -23.78
CA GLU A 181 -29.35 -2.64 -24.16
C GLU A 181 -29.74 -2.42 -25.63
N GLU A 182 -30.51 -1.36 -25.90
CA GLU A 182 -31.01 -1.06 -27.25
C GLU A 182 -30.01 -0.24 -28.08
N GLU A 183 -29.28 0.69 -27.45
CA GLU A 183 -28.36 1.62 -28.11
C GLU A 183 -26.98 1.69 -27.41
N PRO A 184 -26.28 0.55 -27.21
CA PRO A 184 -24.93 0.57 -26.65
C PRO A 184 -23.91 1.11 -27.66
N LEU A 185 -23.03 2.01 -27.22
CA LEU A 185 -21.95 2.55 -28.02
C LEU A 185 -20.60 2.06 -27.47
N TYR A 186 -20.16 2.58 -26.33
CA TYR A 186 -18.88 2.25 -25.72
C TYR A 186 -18.83 0.83 -25.14
N LEU A 187 -19.96 0.19 -24.84
CA LEU A 187 -19.99 -1.20 -24.40
C LEU A 187 -19.43 -2.16 -25.45
N TRP A 188 -19.58 -1.83 -26.74
CA TRP A 188 -18.99 -2.62 -27.82
C TRP A 188 -17.47 -2.70 -27.74
N LEU A 189 -16.80 -1.67 -27.21
CA LEU A 189 -15.34 -1.70 -27.01
C LEU A 189 -14.93 -2.73 -25.98
N GLU A 190 -15.62 -2.79 -24.84
CA GLU A 190 -15.29 -3.73 -23.77
C GLU A 190 -15.63 -5.16 -24.18
N VAL A 191 -16.76 -5.36 -24.86
CA VAL A 191 -17.11 -6.67 -25.45
C VAL A 191 -16.06 -7.09 -26.47
N GLY A 192 -15.60 -6.18 -27.34
CA GLY A 192 -14.54 -6.45 -28.30
C GLY A 192 -13.23 -6.88 -27.62
N ARG A 193 -12.80 -6.15 -26.58
CA ARG A 193 -11.61 -6.50 -25.78
C ARG A 193 -11.75 -7.85 -25.10
N ALA A 194 -12.89 -8.10 -24.45
CA ALA A 194 -13.15 -9.36 -23.74
C ALA A 194 -13.17 -10.56 -24.71
N ARG A 195 -13.81 -10.41 -25.87
CA ARG A 195 -13.79 -11.43 -26.94
C ARG A 195 -12.39 -11.68 -27.47
N MET A 196 -11.59 -10.62 -27.67
CA MET A 196 -10.21 -10.76 -28.12
C MET A 196 -9.35 -11.50 -27.09
N LEU A 197 -9.47 -11.15 -25.80
CA LEU A 197 -8.80 -11.86 -24.71
C LEU A 197 -9.23 -13.33 -24.60
N ASN A 198 -10.47 -13.63 -24.97
CA ASN A 198 -11.01 -14.99 -25.01
C ASN A 198 -10.86 -15.67 -26.38
N GLU A 199 -9.97 -15.16 -27.24
CA GLU A 199 -9.63 -15.72 -28.55
C GLU A 199 -10.78 -15.83 -29.56
N GLN A 200 -11.84 -15.04 -29.38
CA GLN A 200 -12.99 -14.95 -30.29
C GLN A 200 -12.78 -13.85 -31.34
N TRP A 201 -11.79 -14.06 -32.21
CA TRP A 201 -11.26 -13.03 -33.12
C TRP A 201 -12.31 -12.39 -34.04
N GLU A 202 -13.12 -13.20 -34.73
CA GLU A 202 -14.14 -12.70 -35.66
C GLU A 202 -15.21 -11.87 -34.93
N SER A 203 -15.66 -12.34 -33.76
CA SER A 203 -16.67 -11.64 -32.94
C SER A 203 -16.10 -10.41 -32.23
N ALA A 204 -14.79 -10.37 -31.97
CA ALA A 204 -14.11 -9.17 -31.48
C ALA A 204 -14.04 -8.10 -32.57
N GLU A 205 -13.69 -8.48 -33.80
CA GLU A 205 -13.69 -7.59 -34.96
C GLU A 205 -15.08 -6.98 -35.20
N GLU A 206 -16.14 -7.79 -35.14
CA GLU A 206 -17.53 -7.33 -35.27
C GLU A 206 -17.89 -6.28 -34.20
N ALA A 207 -17.45 -6.49 -32.95
CA ALA A 207 -17.72 -5.56 -31.86
C ALA A 207 -17.00 -4.22 -32.06
N PHE A 208 -15.70 -4.23 -32.39
CA PHE A 208 -14.98 -2.98 -32.65
C PHE A 208 -15.53 -2.21 -33.85
N ARG A 209 -15.99 -2.91 -34.90
CA ARG A 209 -16.69 -2.26 -36.02
C ARG A 209 -18.02 -1.67 -35.61
N SER A 210 -18.79 -2.37 -34.78
CA SER A 210 -20.08 -1.88 -34.28
C SER A 210 -19.92 -0.59 -33.46
N PHE A 211 -18.80 -0.43 -32.74
CA PHE A 211 -18.43 0.85 -32.13
C PHE A 211 -18.13 1.91 -33.20
N ILE A 212 -17.19 1.66 -34.11
CA ILE A 212 -16.76 2.65 -35.12
C ILE A 212 -17.90 3.09 -36.05
N ASP A 213 -18.74 2.15 -36.51
CA ASP A 213 -19.83 2.41 -37.46
C ASP A 213 -20.94 3.29 -36.87
N GLN A 214 -20.99 3.42 -35.53
CA GLN A 214 -21.95 4.26 -34.83
C GLN A 214 -21.41 5.67 -34.53
N LEU A 215 -20.11 5.91 -34.68
CA LEU A 215 -19.51 7.21 -34.43
C LEU A 215 -19.72 8.19 -35.59
N GLU A 216 -19.97 9.45 -35.26
CA GLU A 216 -19.81 10.55 -36.22
C GLU A 216 -18.31 10.93 -36.40
N ASP A 217 -18.01 11.73 -37.43
CA ASP A 217 -16.62 12.03 -37.84
C ASP A 217 -15.74 12.61 -36.72
N GLU A 218 -16.30 13.41 -35.81
CA GLU A 218 -15.57 14.06 -34.70
C GLU A 218 -15.76 13.35 -33.35
N GLU A 219 -16.42 12.18 -33.32
CA GLU A 219 -16.75 11.46 -32.08
C GLU A 219 -15.77 10.33 -31.73
N GLY A 220 -15.85 9.87 -30.48
CA GLY A 220 -15.19 8.67 -29.99
C GLY A 220 -13.76 8.86 -29.49
N GLY A 221 -13.11 9.99 -29.75
CA GLY A 221 -11.85 10.40 -29.09
C GLY A 221 -10.80 9.28 -28.95
N GLU A 222 -10.25 9.12 -27.75
CA GLU A 222 -9.26 8.06 -27.47
C GLU A 222 -9.80 6.65 -27.69
N SER A 223 -11.09 6.45 -27.46
CA SER A 223 -11.79 5.19 -27.67
C SER A 223 -11.83 4.77 -29.16
N ARG A 224 -11.97 5.72 -30.09
CA ARG A 224 -11.86 5.49 -31.55
C ARG A 224 -10.46 5.08 -31.95
N LEU A 225 -9.44 5.76 -31.41
CA LEU A 225 -8.05 5.36 -31.61
C LEU A 225 -7.80 3.94 -31.09
N ALA A 226 -8.30 3.62 -29.90
CA ALA A 226 -8.17 2.29 -29.32
C ALA A 226 -8.87 1.22 -30.17
N ALA A 227 -10.04 1.50 -30.75
CA ALA A 227 -10.75 0.57 -31.63
C ALA A 227 -9.95 0.23 -32.88
N HIS A 228 -9.45 1.24 -33.62
CA HIS A 228 -8.61 1.02 -34.79
C HIS A 228 -7.31 0.27 -34.44
N ALA A 229 -6.68 0.58 -33.30
CA ALA A 229 -5.48 -0.14 -32.86
C ALA A 229 -5.77 -1.63 -32.59
N ASN A 230 -6.91 -1.97 -31.97
CA ASN A 230 -7.30 -3.36 -31.76
C ASN A 230 -7.67 -4.07 -33.07
N LEU A 231 -8.36 -3.40 -33.99
CA LEU A 231 -8.64 -3.95 -35.32
C LEU A 231 -7.35 -4.23 -36.08
N ALA A 232 -6.37 -3.34 -36.05
CA ALA A 232 -5.07 -3.55 -36.69
C ALA A 232 -4.36 -4.80 -36.13
N LEU A 233 -4.40 -5.02 -34.80
CA LEU A 233 -3.86 -6.24 -34.17
C LEU A 233 -4.59 -7.50 -34.62
N LEU A 234 -5.92 -7.44 -34.79
CA LEU A 234 -6.71 -8.56 -35.31
C LEU A 234 -6.38 -8.86 -36.77
N ARG A 235 -6.12 -7.83 -37.60
CA ARG A 235 -5.70 -7.98 -38.99
C ARG A 235 -4.30 -8.57 -39.11
N ASP A 236 -3.34 -8.06 -38.35
CA ASP A 236 -1.98 -8.61 -38.30
C ASP A 236 -1.98 -10.08 -37.89
N ARG A 237 -2.77 -10.43 -36.86
CA ARG A 237 -2.98 -11.83 -36.46
C ARG A 237 -3.53 -12.72 -37.58
N ALA A 238 -4.32 -12.16 -38.48
CA ALA A 238 -4.89 -12.86 -39.63
C ALA A 238 -3.94 -12.87 -40.86
N ASP A 239 -2.67 -12.45 -40.69
CA ASP A 239 -1.71 -12.22 -41.76
C ASP A 239 -2.21 -11.22 -42.83
N ASP A 240 -3.11 -10.31 -42.44
CA ASP A 240 -3.70 -9.25 -43.29
C ASP A 240 -2.94 -7.93 -43.06
N GLU A 241 -1.69 -7.87 -43.52
CA GLU A 241 -0.83 -6.71 -43.32
C GLU A 241 -1.40 -5.42 -43.94
N GLU A 242 -2.06 -5.55 -45.10
CA GLU A 242 -2.71 -4.42 -45.78
C GLU A 242 -3.87 -3.89 -44.94
N GLY A 243 -4.75 -4.77 -44.45
CA GLY A 243 -5.83 -4.37 -43.55
C GLY A 243 -5.33 -3.75 -42.25
N ALA A 244 -4.23 -4.25 -41.67
CA ALA A 244 -3.66 -3.65 -40.47
C ALA A 244 -3.16 -2.21 -40.73
N MET A 245 -2.52 -1.97 -41.88
CA MET A 245 -2.11 -0.63 -42.29
C MET A 245 -3.32 0.29 -42.58
N GLU A 246 -4.39 -0.24 -43.18
CA GLU A 246 -5.62 0.52 -43.41
C GLU A 246 -6.23 1.03 -42.09
N GLU A 247 -6.28 0.20 -41.05
CA GLU A 247 -6.81 0.59 -39.74
C GLU A 247 -5.96 1.68 -39.07
N TYR A 248 -4.63 1.55 -39.10
CA TYR A 248 -3.75 2.61 -38.61
C TYR A 248 -3.85 3.90 -39.44
N GLY A 249 -4.02 3.77 -40.76
CA GLY A 249 -4.26 4.90 -41.65
C GLY A 249 -5.57 5.63 -41.32
N ALA A 250 -6.65 4.89 -41.09
CA ALA A 250 -7.93 5.46 -40.66
C ALA A 250 -7.81 6.20 -39.32
N ALA A 251 -7.04 5.66 -38.36
CA ALA A 251 -6.74 6.36 -37.12
C ALA A 251 -5.93 7.65 -37.34
N MET A 252 -4.95 7.66 -38.25
CA MET A 252 -4.19 8.87 -38.59
C MET A 252 -5.08 9.94 -39.26
N GLU A 253 -6.04 9.52 -40.11
CA GLU A 253 -6.99 10.43 -40.75
C GLU A 253 -7.97 11.04 -39.75
N ALA A 254 -8.44 10.25 -38.77
CA ALA A 254 -9.32 10.72 -37.70
C ALA A 254 -8.58 11.68 -36.73
N PHE A 255 -7.27 11.51 -36.56
CA PHE A 255 -6.47 12.29 -35.61
C PHE A 255 -5.21 12.90 -36.25
N PRO A 256 -5.35 13.83 -37.22
CA PRO A 256 -4.22 14.32 -38.01
C PRO A 256 -3.19 15.13 -37.20
N ASP A 257 -3.59 15.67 -36.05
CA ASP A 257 -2.73 16.45 -35.15
C ASP A 257 -2.27 15.66 -33.92
N ASP A 258 -2.73 14.40 -33.74
CA ASP A 258 -2.31 13.54 -32.63
C ASP A 258 -1.12 12.66 -33.07
N PRO A 259 0.02 12.69 -32.37
CA PRO A 259 1.17 11.85 -32.74
C PRO A 259 0.98 10.35 -32.49
N ARG A 260 0.00 9.93 -31.67
CA ARG A 260 -0.17 8.53 -31.25
C ARG A 260 -0.47 7.57 -32.42
N PRO A 261 -1.44 7.83 -33.32
CA PRO A 261 -1.66 6.98 -34.50
C PRO A 261 -0.39 6.79 -35.36
N PHE A 262 0.37 7.87 -35.61
CA PHE A 262 1.61 7.83 -36.37
C PHE A 262 2.67 6.95 -35.68
N LEU A 263 2.80 7.06 -34.35
CA LEU A 263 3.70 6.22 -33.57
C LEU A 263 3.29 4.73 -33.58
N LEU A 264 1.98 4.44 -33.59
CA LEU A 264 1.47 3.07 -33.71
C LEU A 264 1.81 2.49 -35.09
N MET A 265 1.53 3.22 -36.16
CA MET A 265 1.89 2.83 -37.54
C MET A 265 3.40 2.63 -37.70
N GLY A 266 4.22 3.60 -37.26
CA GLY A 266 5.68 3.50 -37.35
C GLY A 266 6.25 2.32 -36.56
N ARG A 267 5.67 2.00 -35.40
CA ARG A 267 6.04 0.79 -34.64
C ARG A 267 5.71 -0.47 -35.44
N TYR A 268 4.50 -0.55 -35.98
CA TYR A 268 4.04 -1.69 -36.76
C TYR A 268 4.95 -1.93 -37.98
N LEU A 269 5.19 -0.92 -38.81
CA LEU A 269 6.06 -0.99 -39.99
C LEU A 269 7.49 -1.45 -39.64
N ARG A 270 8.03 -0.98 -38.52
CA ARG A 270 9.36 -1.41 -38.05
C ARG A 270 9.39 -2.90 -37.71
N GLU A 271 8.32 -3.41 -37.12
CA GLU A 271 8.20 -4.80 -36.67
C GLU A 271 7.91 -5.76 -37.83
N THR A 272 7.17 -5.31 -38.84
CA THR A 272 6.84 -6.08 -40.07
C THR A 272 7.88 -5.96 -41.19
N GLY A 273 9.01 -5.28 -40.95
CA GLY A 273 10.17 -5.29 -41.85
C GLY A 273 10.23 -4.17 -42.87
N ALA A 274 9.47 -3.07 -42.66
CA ALA A 274 9.51 -1.82 -43.42
C ALA A 274 10.09 -0.65 -42.59
N PRO A 275 11.35 -0.74 -42.11
CA PRO A 275 11.92 0.25 -41.19
C PRO A 275 12.25 1.61 -41.83
N SER A 276 12.27 1.70 -43.17
CA SER A 276 12.51 2.99 -43.85
C SER A 276 11.23 3.81 -43.87
N GLU A 277 10.13 3.14 -44.21
CA GLU A 277 8.77 3.65 -44.19
C GLU A 277 8.35 4.05 -42.77
N ALA A 278 8.76 3.28 -41.76
CA ALA A 278 8.56 3.60 -40.35
C ALA A 278 9.17 4.95 -39.89
N VAL A 279 10.16 5.50 -40.61
CA VAL A 279 10.77 6.81 -40.32
C VAL A 279 10.03 7.95 -41.03
N GLU A 280 9.29 7.64 -42.09
CA GLU A 280 8.58 8.61 -42.92
C GLU A 280 7.18 8.93 -42.38
N VAL A 281 6.58 7.99 -41.63
CA VAL A 281 5.34 8.19 -40.86
C VAL A 281 5.61 8.97 -39.59
#